data_AF-A0A0L0CQE0-F1
#
_entry.id   AF-A0A0L0CQE0-F1
#
_cell.length_a   1.000
_cell.length_b   1.000
_cell.length_c   1.000
_cell.angle_alpha   90.00
_cell.angle_beta   90.00
_cell.angle_gamma   90.00
#
_symmetry.space_group_name_H-M   'P 1'
#
loop_
_entity.id
_entity.type
_entity.pdbx_description
1 polymer ?
#
loop_
_entity_poly.entity_id
_entity_poly.type
_entity_poly.pdbx_seq_one_letter_code
_entity_poly.pdbx_strand_id
1 'polypeptide(L)'
;MCHWFYHLIVGIVLFYINSVKADFKYNVSLAQMHTCRHYSIPNNRGYSYADFFHIPQLNNNKLAKTELLHLKFYVMTARDAHILLAVNDRPKLMDRVYEIVIGAGRNQFSTIRTSMGRRRVATNQEPNILSMLDPTPIEIIQTKDASLLVYIPGYKEEPLLNFTDASPLNINYISFTTYDNIPASWFFDCQFDGFSNELEEYVRPLSPYQQLLANITSKAENASFPPSLNCIDFSFNIASIRYQHDHGFLQSRLNVILNWQDPRIQWKPENFSFIDTIQYNEYDIWMPHLMVINAAGKSHRIFDFYHEIRIESNGSITLNFPDAILTTWCVNAEENWPNEHLKCEIEFGLESGPLEKLPLIYKDKMPHDNVDSLTEWHLHKISVNPIVKGLIARFTDKDIIQSMDGDISIIFEISRNSTFYKNVFSVPILACQILIILSFLLRGYRRGALILVVILILMLGLMFITKHAPTPYVPNIMIAYQHILRISTFCYMLHIALMWLELYPPKTKPYDWLMSAVNFSPLRLFLCMRLADSNDFIEIQQHPWKEIAKTLNALCFVIVNIILILTVVILLPHA
;
A
#
# COMPACT_ATOMS: atom_id res chain seq x y z
N MET A 1 -26.71 61.93 18.42
CA MET A 1 -25.67 62.31 17.43
C MET A 1 -25.26 61.17 16.48
N CYS A 2 -25.27 59.89 16.88
CA CYS A 2 -24.89 58.79 15.97
C CYS A 2 -25.85 58.54 14.78
N HIS A 3 -27.16 58.79 14.92
CA HIS A 3 -28.12 58.53 13.83
C HIS A 3 -27.93 59.46 12.62
N TRP A 4 -27.52 60.71 12.87
CA TRP A 4 -27.27 61.70 11.81
C TRP A 4 -25.98 61.41 11.03
N PHE A 5 -24.97 60.84 11.70
CA PHE A 5 -23.72 60.44 11.05
C PHE A 5 -23.92 59.26 10.09
N TYR A 6 -24.79 58.31 10.46
CA TYR A 6 -25.14 57.18 9.60
C TYR A 6 -25.85 57.63 8.32
N HIS A 7 -26.83 58.53 8.42
CA HIS A 7 -27.52 59.06 7.23
C HIS A 7 -26.62 59.94 6.36
N LEU A 8 -25.66 60.66 6.94
CA LEU A 8 -24.68 61.42 6.18
C LEU A 8 -23.72 60.50 5.40
N ILE A 9 -23.21 59.43 6.03
CA ILE A 9 -22.33 58.46 5.37
C ILE A 9 -23.08 57.68 4.29
N VAL A 10 -24.31 57.22 4.57
CA VAL A 10 -25.15 56.54 3.58
C VAL A 10 -25.52 57.49 2.44
N GLY A 11 -25.77 58.77 2.72
CA GLY A 11 -26.00 59.80 1.72
C GLY A 11 -24.78 60.05 0.84
N ILE A 12 -23.58 60.14 1.42
CA ILE A 12 -22.32 60.33 0.69
C ILE A 12 -21.99 59.10 -0.15
N VAL A 13 -22.20 57.88 0.37
CA VAL A 13 -21.99 56.62 -0.37
C VAL A 13 -22.99 56.48 -1.51
N LEU A 14 -24.28 56.78 -1.30
CA LEU A 14 -25.29 56.78 -2.37
C LEU A 14 -25.02 57.86 -3.42
N PHE A 15 -24.54 59.03 -3.01
CA PHE A 15 -24.15 60.09 -3.95
C PHE A 15 -22.91 59.70 -4.76
N TYR A 16 -21.93 59.03 -4.14
CA TYR A 16 -20.76 58.48 -4.83
C TYR A 16 -21.16 57.37 -5.81
N ILE A 17 -22.04 56.45 -5.41
CA ILE A 17 -22.53 55.35 -6.27
C ILE A 17 -23.31 55.89 -7.47
N ASN A 18 -24.14 56.93 -7.29
CA ASN A 18 -24.84 57.59 -8.40
C ASN A 18 -23.93 58.42 -9.31
N SER A 19 -22.73 58.76 -8.85
CA SER A 19 -21.75 59.53 -9.64
C SER A 19 -20.78 58.64 -10.43
N VAL A 20 -20.75 57.32 -10.17
CA VAL A 20 -19.99 56.36 -10.97
C VAL A 20 -20.87 55.90 -12.14
N LYS A 21 -20.84 56.64 -13.25
CA LYS A 21 -21.10 56.03 -14.56
C LYS A 21 -19.93 55.09 -14.83
N ALA A 22 -20.17 53.78 -14.81
CA ALA A 22 -19.20 52.83 -15.30
C ALA A 22 -19.07 53.03 -16.82
N ASP A 23 -18.06 53.79 -17.24
CA ASP A 23 -17.67 53.86 -18.65
C ASP A 23 -17.05 52.50 -19.03
N PHE A 24 -17.86 51.63 -19.63
CA PHE A 24 -17.39 50.36 -20.17
C PHE A 24 -16.44 50.62 -21.33
N LYS A 25 -15.28 49.96 -21.32
CA LYS A 25 -14.17 50.19 -22.25
C LYS A 25 -14.56 50.19 -23.74
N TYR A 26 -15.54 49.37 -24.12
CA TYR A 26 -16.02 49.22 -25.51
C TYR A 26 -17.48 49.63 -25.71
N ASN A 27 -18.05 50.36 -24.73
CA ASN A 27 -19.45 50.79 -24.76
C ASN A 27 -20.47 49.63 -24.87
N VAL A 28 -20.15 48.49 -24.23
CA VAL A 28 -21.01 47.31 -24.17
C VAL A 28 -21.28 46.98 -22.71
N SER A 29 -22.55 46.93 -22.33
CA SER A 29 -22.95 46.69 -20.94
C SER A 29 -23.06 45.18 -20.63
N LEU A 30 -22.75 44.81 -19.38
CA LEU A 30 -22.93 43.43 -18.91
C LEU A 30 -24.42 43.00 -18.97
N ALA A 31 -25.35 43.95 -18.83
CA ALA A 31 -26.79 43.70 -18.95
C ALA A 31 -27.18 43.17 -20.35
N GLN A 32 -26.52 43.65 -21.41
CA GLN A 32 -26.74 43.17 -22.77
C GLN A 32 -26.25 41.72 -22.95
N MET A 33 -25.16 41.33 -22.28
CA MET A 33 -24.58 39.98 -22.36
C MET A 33 -25.53 38.86 -21.89
N HIS A 34 -26.50 39.18 -21.03
CA HIS A 34 -27.51 38.21 -20.57
C HIS A 34 -28.39 37.65 -21.70
N THR A 35 -28.44 38.33 -22.85
CA THR A 35 -29.21 37.88 -24.01
C THR A 35 -28.42 36.96 -24.96
N CYS A 36 -27.13 36.75 -24.67
CA CYS A 36 -26.24 35.90 -25.46
C CYS A 36 -26.18 34.47 -24.90
N ARG A 37 -25.75 33.51 -25.72
CA ARG A 37 -25.26 32.23 -25.22
C ARG A 37 -23.92 32.42 -24.53
N HIS A 38 -23.68 31.66 -23.47
CA HIS A 38 -22.51 31.79 -22.61
C HIS A 38 -21.76 30.46 -22.51
N TYR A 39 -20.43 30.51 -22.67
CA TYR A 39 -19.53 29.37 -22.52
C TYR A 39 -18.33 29.76 -21.63
N SER A 40 -18.11 29.00 -20.56
CA SER A 40 -17.08 29.28 -19.57
C SER A 40 -15.94 28.27 -19.63
N ILE A 41 -14.70 28.76 -19.57
CA ILE A 41 -13.49 27.96 -19.42
C ILE A 41 -13.06 27.97 -17.95
N PRO A 42 -12.99 26.81 -17.27
CA PRO A 42 -12.56 26.74 -15.88
C PRO A 42 -11.05 26.88 -15.73
N ASN A 43 -10.61 27.16 -14.50
CA ASN A 43 -9.21 27.39 -14.12
C ASN A 43 -8.33 26.13 -14.07
N ASN A 44 -8.80 24.98 -14.58
CA ASN A 44 -8.07 23.71 -14.58
C ASN A 44 -7.99 23.05 -15.97
N ARG A 45 -8.52 23.71 -17.02
CA ARG A 45 -8.62 23.14 -18.36
C ARG A 45 -7.30 23.08 -19.13
N GLY A 46 -6.34 23.93 -18.79
CA GLY A 46 -5.06 24.06 -19.49
C GLY A 46 -5.21 24.57 -20.93
N TYR A 47 -4.14 24.42 -21.71
CA TYR A 47 -4.13 24.76 -23.14
C TYR A 47 -4.60 23.54 -23.96
N SER A 48 -5.93 23.37 -24.05
CA SER A 48 -6.54 22.26 -24.79
C SER A 48 -7.87 22.67 -25.43
N TYR A 49 -7.97 22.50 -26.74
CA TYR A 49 -9.21 22.68 -27.49
C TYR A 49 -10.05 21.41 -27.37
N ALA A 50 -10.90 21.34 -26.35
CA ALA A 50 -11.74 20.18 -26.06
C ALA A 50 -13.11 20.28 -26.74
N ASP A 51 -13.73 21.45 -26.64
CA ASP A 51 -15.13 21.69 -27.01
C ASP A 51 -15.17 22.45 -28.35
N PHE A 52 -15.82 21.89 -29.36
CA PHE A 52 -15.92 22.46 -30.70
C PHE A 52 -17.38 22.81 -31.02
N PHE A 53 -17.58 24.00 -31.58
CA PHE A 53 -18.87 24.48 -32.06
C PHE A 53 -18.88 24.41 -33.58
N HIS A 54 -19.94 23.82 -34.13
CA HIS A 54 -20.17 23.78 -35.55
C HIS A 54 -20.77 25.11 -36.00
N ILE A 55 -20.23 25.65 -37.09
CA ILE A 55 -20.77 26.85 -37.75
C ILE A 55 -21.82 26.32 -38.75
N PRO A 56 -23.14 26.49 -38.50
CA PRO A 56 -24.16 26.08 -39.45
C PRO A 56 -23.91 26.76 -40.80
N GLN A 57 -24.38 26.15 -41.89
CA GLN A 57 -24.39 26.80 -43.20
C GLN A 57 -24.92 28.23 -43.02
N LEU A 58 -24.10 29.21 -43.42
CA LEU A 58 -24.02 30.65 -43.10
C LEU A 58 -25.31 31.49 -43.31
N ASN A 59 -26.49 30.92 -43.15
CA ASN A 59 -27.78 31.48 -43.50
C ASN A 59 -28.15 32.73 -42.68
N ASN A 60 -27.40 33.08 -41.62
CA ASN A 60 -27.72 34.18 -40.72
C ASN A 60 -26.62 35.25 -40.50
N ASN A 61 -25.44 35.14 -41.14
CA ASN A 61 -24.26 35.95 -40.77
C ASN A 61 -24.16 37.33 -41.45
N LYS A 62 -25.28 38.00 -41.76
CA LYS A 62 -25.32 39.36 -42.41
C LYS A 62 -24.22 39.62 -43.46
N LEU A 63 -23.87 38.61 -44.26
CA LEU A 63 -22.64 38.63 -45.05
C LEU A 63 -22.68 39.75 -46.09
N ALA A 64 -21.66 40.61 -46.11
CA ALA A 64 -21.49 41.53 -47.21
C ALA A 64 -21.18 40.75 -48.51
N LYS A 65 -21.41 41.35 -49.69
CA LYS A 65 -21.20 40.67 -50.99
C LYS A 65 -19.77 40.14 -51.19
N THR A 66 -18.80 40.70 -50.47
CA THR A 66 -17.36 40.39 -50.51
C THR A 66 -16.91 39.41 -49.42
N GLU A 67 -17.78 39.01 -48.51
CA GLU A 67 -17.45 38.18 -47.33
C GLU A 67 -17.81 36.70 -47.56
N LEU A 68 -17.03 35.81 -46.94
CA LEU A 68 -17.24 34.36 -46.87
C LEU A 68 -17.69 33.93 -45.47
N LEU A 69 -17.11 34.54 -44.43
CA LEU A 69 -17.42 34.27 -43.04
C LEU A 69 -17.38 35.58 -42.28
N HIS A 70 -18.36 35.78 -41.40
CA HIS A 70 -18.41 36.90 -40.50
C HIS A 70 -18.89 36.37 -39.15
N LEU A 71 -18.00 36.35 -38.15
CA LEU A 71 -18.30 35.89 -36.79
C LEU A 71 -18.11 37.02 -35.82
N LYS A 72 -19.05 37.16 -34.87
CA LYS A 72 -18.95 38.14 -33.80
C LYS A 72 -19.22 37.49 -32.45
N PHE A 73 -18.30 37.70 -31.51
CA PHE A 73 -18.41 37.18 -30.15
C PHE A 73 -17.70 38.10 -29.17
N TYR A 74 -17.95 37.88 -27.88
CA TYR A 74 -17.41 38.67 -26.80
C TYR A 74 -16.63 37.77 -25.84
N VAL A 75 -15.56 38.30 -25.27
CA VAL A 75 -14.75 37.58 -24.30
C VAL A 75 -14.47 38.44 -23.07
N MET A 76 -14.56 37.82 -21.90
CA MET A 76 -14.10 38.37 -20.63
C MET A 76 -12.99 37.47 -20.08
N THR A 77 -11.77 37.98 -20.07
CA THR A 77 -10.58 37.28 -19.55
C THR A 77 -9.44 38.26 -19.29
N ALA A 78 -8.49 37.89 -18.44
CA ALA A 78 -7.34 38.73 -18.13
C ALA A 78 -6.34 38.82 -19.30
N ARG A 79 -6.17 37.74 -20.05
CA ARG A 79 -5.14 37.56 -21.10
C ARG A 79 -5.36 36.26 -21.87
N ASP A 80 -4.60 36.11 -22.96
CA ASP A 80 -4.48 34.87 -23.73
C ASP A 80 -5.86 34.28 -24.09
N ALA A 81 -6.68 35.08 -24.79
CA ALA A 81 -7.93 34.58 -25.38
C ALA A 81 -7.59 33.86 -26.69
N HIS A 82 -7.73 32.53 -26.71
CA HIS A 82 -7.41 31.70 -27.87
C HIS A 82 -8.69 31.26 -28.60
N ILE A 83 -8.74 31.56 -29.89
CA ILE A 83 -9.80 31.14 -30.82
C ILE A 83 -9.16 30.25 -31.88
N LEU A 84 -9.71 29.07 -32.10
CA LEU A 84 -9.27 28.14 -33.13
C LEU A 84 -10.35 27.98 -34.18
N LEU A 85 -10.03 28.27 -35.44
CA LEU A 85 -10.88 28.05 -36.60
C LEU A 85 -10.32 26.86 -37.38
N ALA A 86 -11.15 25.83 -37.56
CA ALA A 86 -10.74 24.55 -38.14
C ALA A 86 -11.75 24.02 -39.17
N VAL A 87 -11.26 23.13 -40.04
CA VAL A 87 -12.08 22.43 -41.05
C VAL A 87 -12.81 21.22 -40.44
N ASN A 88 -12.27 20.64 -39.38
CA ASN A 88 -12.80 19.48 -38.65
C ASN A 88 -12.78 19.73 -37.12
N ASP A 89 -13.48 18.89 -36.37
CA ASP A 89 -13.63 18.95 -34.91
C ASP A 89 -12.48 18.25 -34.14
N ARG A 90 -11.46 17.74 -34.85
CA ARG A 90 -10.29 17.05 -34.28
C ARG A 90 -9.01 17.41 -35.04
N PRO A 91 -8.64 18.70 -35.12
CA PRO A 91 -7.45 19.08 -35.82
C PRO A 91 -6.23 18.50 -35.11
N LYS A 92 -5.32 17.88 -35.85
CA LYS A 92 -4.03 17.42 -35.32
C LYS A 92 -3.09 18.62 -35.18
N LEU A 93 -2.07 18.48 -34.34
CA LEU A 93 -1.05 19.53 -34.10
C LEU A 93 -0.39 20.09 -35.38
N MET A 94 -0.35 19.30 -36.45
CA MET A 94 0.25 19.69 -37.73
C MET A 94 -0.77 20.08 -38.80
N ASP A 95 -2.06 19.99 -38.50
CA ASP A 95 -3.11 20.38 -39.45
C ASP A 95 -3.12 21.89 -39.62
N ARG A 96 -3.52 22.35 -40.80
CA ARG A 96 -3.73 23.78 -41.05
C ARG A 96 -5.00 24.22 -40.33
N VAL A 97 -4.83 25.24 -39.50
CA VAL A 97 -5.90 25.89 -38.73
C VAL A 97 -5.59 27.38 -38.66
N TYR A 98 -6.57 28.22 -38.35
CA TYR A 98 -6.28 29.58 -37.89
C TYR A 98 -6.42 29.64 -36.37
N GLU A 99 -5.30 29.77 -35.68
CA GLU A 99 -5.29 30.07 -34.25
C GLU A 99 -5.10 31.59 -34.09
N ILE A 100 -6.13 32.27 -33.59
CA ILE A 100 -6.10 33.70 -33.28
C ILE A 100 -5.94 33.82 -31.77
N VAL A 101 -4.92 34.56 -31.35
CA VAL A 101 -4.65 34.82 -29.93
C VAL A 101 -4.74 36.31 -29.71
N ILE A 102 -5.70 36.74 -28.90
CA ILE A 102 -5.83 38.12 -28.44
C ILE A 102 -5.19 38.25 -27.06
N GLY A 103 -4.42 39.31 -26.86
CA GLY A 103 -3.78 39.58 -25.56
C GLY A 103 -2.79 38.50 -25.12
N ALA A 104 -2.02 37.95 -26.06
CA ALA A 104 -0.87 37.10 -25.81
C ALA A 104 0.24 37.81 -25.02
N GLY A 105 1.11 37.03 -24.38
CA GLY A 105 2.29 37.57 -23.69
C GLY A 105 1.91 38.39 -22.47
N ARG A 106 0.88 37.98 -21.73
CA ARG A 106 0.27 38.74 -20.63
C ARG A 106 -0.42 40.01 -21.10
N ASN A 107 -1.28 39.89 -22.11
CA ASN A 107 -2.07 40.99 -22.68
C ASN A 107 -1.22 42.09 -23.32
N GLN A 108 -0.13 41.72 -24.00
CA GLN A 108 0.83 42.66 -24.60
C GLN A 108 0.78 42.70 -26.14
N PHE A 109 0.37 41.61 -26.79
CA PHE A 109 0.28 41.55 -28.25
C PHE A 109 -0.82 40.59 -28.68
N SER A 110 -1.27 40.67 -29.93
CA SER A 110 -2.21 39.73 -30.53
C SER A 110 -1.59 39.12 -31.79
N THR A 111 -1.96 37.89 -32.16
CA THR A 111 -1.34 37.20 -33.29
C THR A 111 -2.28 36.21 -33.98
N ILE A 112 -2.09 36.02 -35.28
CA ILE A 112 -2.66 34.92 -36.05
C ILE A 112 -1.57 33.88 -36.31
N ARG A 113 -1.91 32.62 -36.14
CA ARG A 113 -1.08 31.44 -36.34
C ARG A 113 -1.76 30.47 -37.30
N THR A 114 -0.98 29.79 -38.14
CA THR A 114 -1.50 28.81 -39.12
C THR A 114 -1.42 27.36 -38.66
N SER A 115 -0.92 27.12 -37.45
CA SER A 115 -0.98 25.84 -36.75
C SER A 115 -1.03 26.06 -35.24
N MET A 116 -1.61 25.13 -34.49
CA MET A 116 -1.75 25.25 -33.04
C MET A 116 -0.39 25.46 -32.36
N GLY A 117 -0.26 26.59 -31.67
CA GLY A 117 0.95 26.99 -30.95
C GLY A 117 2.13 27.41 -31.83
N ARG A 118 2.01 27.43 -33.16
CA ARG A 118 3.14 27.56 -34.09
C ARG A 118 2.82 28.44 -35.31
N ARG A 119 3.85 28.79 -36.10
CA ARG A 119 3.73 29.52 -37.38
C ARG A 119 2.90 30.81 -37.30
N ARG A 120 3.42 31.82 -36.58
CA ARG A 120 2.84 33.17 -36.55
C ARG A 120 2.92 33.81 -37.93
N VAL A 121 1.79 34.32 -38.42
CA VAL A 121 1.66 34.94 -39.75
C VAL A 121 1.24 36.40 -39.69
N ALA A 122 0.58 36.82 -38.62
CA ALA A 122 0.30 38.22 -38.32
C ALA A 122 0.53 38.48 -36.83
N THR A 123 1.07 39.64 -36.46
CA THR A 123 1.26 40.05 -35.06
C THR A 123 1.07 41.55 -34.94
N ASN A 124 0.30 41.97 -33.93
CA ASN A 124 0.10 43.36 -33.54
C ASN A 124 0.52 43.51 -32.07
N GLN A 125 1.30 44.53 -31.72
CA GLN A 125 1.88 44.73 -30.38
C GLN A 125 1.08 45.68 -29.47
N GLU A 126 -0.20 45.90 -29.76
CA GLU A 126 -1.05 46.75 -28.92
C GLU A 126 -1.40 46.04 -27.61
N PRO A 127 -1.02 46.62 -26.45
CA PRO A 127 -1.25 45.98 -25.16
C PRO A 127 -2.63 46.31 -24.59
N ASN A 128 -3.00 45.59 -23.54
CA ASN A 128 -4.18 45.83 -22.71
C ASN A 128 -5.49 45.82 -23.51
N ILE A 129 -5.68 44.86 -24.44
CA ILE A 129 -6.94 44.73 -25.20
C ILE A 129 -8.00 44.02 -24.35
N LEU A 130 -7.63 42.94 -23.68
CA LEU A 130 -8.56 42.12 -22.89
C LEU A 130 -8.79 42.71 -21.48
N SER A 131 -9.97 42.45 -20.91
CA SER A 131 -10.38 42.80 -19.55
C SER A 131 -11.18 41.66 -18.93
N MET A 132 -11.03 41.44 -17.62
CA MET A 132 -11.92 40.53 -16.86
C MET A 132 -13.25 41.19 -16.50
N LEU A 133 -13.33 42.52 -16.54
CA LEU A 133 -14.49 43.29 -16.09
C LEU A 133 -15.38 43.73 -17.26
N ASP A 134 -14.75 44.02 -18.41
CA ASP A 134 -15.44 44.52 -19.60
C ASP A 134 -15.42 43.46 -20.70
N PRO A 135 -16.57 43.14 -21.32
CA PRO A 135 -16.61 42.26 -22.49
C PRO A 135 -15.85 42.90 -23.66
N THR A 136 -14.81 42.24 -24.14
CA THR A 136 -14.11 42.66 -25.36
C THR A 136 -14.84 42.10 -26.59
N PRO A 137 -15.39 42.94 -27.49
CA PRO A 137 -15.95 42.48 -28.75
C PRO A 137 -14.84 42.04 -29.70
N ILE A 138 -15.02 40.89 -30.34
CA ILE A 138 -14.12 40.36 -31.35
C ILE A 138 -14.95 40.01 -32.58
N GLU A 139 -14.55 40.54 -33.72
CA GLU A 139 -15.21 40.31 -35.00
C GLU A 139 -14.19 39.76 -35.99
N ILE A 140 -14.47 38.57 -36.54
CA ILE A 140 -13.60 37.87 -37.48
C ILE A 140 -14.30 37.81 -38.83
N ILE A 141 -13.65 38.37 -39.84
CA ILE A 141 -14.15 38.44 -41.20
C ILE A 141 -13.18 37.72 -42.14
N GLN A 142 -13.67 36.72 -42.86
CA GLN A 142 -12.95 36.09 -43.97
C GLN A 142 -13.55 36.60 -45.27
N THR A 143 -12.74 37.18 -46.13
CA THR A 143 -13.18 37.76 -47.40
C THR A 143 -12.96 36.81 -48.58
N LYS A 144 -13.65 37.07 -49.70
CA LYS A 144 -13.53 36.28 -50.94
C LYS A 144 -12.16 36.39 -51.61
N ASP A 145 -11.43 37.47 -51.35
CA ASP A 145 -10.02 37.68 -51.75
C ASP A 145 -9.02 36.96 -50.84
N ALA A 146 -9.50 36.06 -49.97
CA ALA A 146 -8.70 35.22 -49.08
C ALA A 146 -7.96 35.97 -47.96
N SER A 147 -8.47 37.14 -47.56
CA SER A 147 -7.98 37.86 -46.38
C SER A 147 -8.78 37.47 -45.14
N LEU A 148 -8.07 37.24 -44.03
CA LEU A 148 -8.61 37.00 -42.69
C LEU A 148 -8.34 38.24 -41.83
N LEU A 149 -9.41 38.92 -41.47
CA LEU A 149 -9.39 40.19 -40.75
C LEU A 149 -9.97 39.98 -39.36
N VAL A 150 -9.32 40.53 -38.34
CA VAL A 150 -9.79 40.52 -36.95
C VAL A 150 -9.94 41.94 -36.47
N TYR A 151 -11.16 42.32 -36.12
CA TYR A 151 -11.53 43.64 -35.62
C TYR A 151 -11.87 43.58 -34.13
N ILE A 152 -11.66 44.71 -33.44
CA ILE A 152 -12.15 44.96 -32.09
C ILE A 152 -13.09 46.17 -32.18
N PRO A 153 -14.40 45.95 -32.40
CA PRO A 153 -15.38 47.03 -32.52
C PRO A 153 -15.34 47.97 -31.31
N GLY A 154 -15.41 49.28 -31.54
CA GLY A 154 -15.35 50.31 -30.49
C GLY A 154 -13.94 50.62 -29.98
N TYR A 155 -12.90 49.92 -30.45
CA TYR A 155 -11.49 50.26 -30.17
C TYR A 155 -10.86 51.10 -31.29
N LYS A 156 -10.90 50.59 -32.53
CA LYS A 156 -10.41 51.28 -33.73
C LYS A 156 -11.11 50.77 -34.99
N GLU A 157 -11.17 51.60 -36.04
CA GLU A 157 -11.86 51.27 -37.30
C GLU A 157 -11.05 50.33 -38.22
N GLU A 158 -9.73 50.31 -38.06
CA GLU A 158 -8.83 49.42 -38.80
C GLU A 158 -8.75 48.01 -38.16
N PRO A 159 -8.48 46.94 -38.95
CA PRO A 159 -8.34 45.60 -38.39
C PRO A 159 -7.15 45.54 -37.43
N LEU A 160 -7.34 44.92 -36.27
CA LEU A 160 -6.27 44.63 -35.32
C LEU A 160 -5.23 43.68 -35.94
N LEU A 161 -5.71 42.65 -36.65
CA LEU A 161 -4.90 41.68 -37.36
C LEU A 161 -5.42 41.50 -38.78
N ASN A 162 -4.51 41.44 -39.75
CA ASN A 162 -4.80 41.16 -41.14
C ASN A 162 -3.82 40.10 -41.66
N PHE A 163 -4.34 39.04 -42.27
CA PHE A 163 -3.56 37.98 -42.89
C PHE A 163 -4.21 37.53 -44.19
N THR A 164 -3.50 37.64 -45.31
CA THR A 164 -3.96 37.11 -46.61
C THR A 164 -3.36 35.73 -46.85
N ASP A 165 -4.23 34.73 -47.04
CA ASP A 165 -3.85 33.34 -47.24
C ASP A 165 -3.98 32.95 -48.72
N ALA A 166 -2.92 32.38 -49.31
CA ALA A 166 -2.96 31.90 -50.69
C ALA A 166 -3.91 30.69 -50.88
N SER A 167 -4.25 29.98 -49.80
CA SER A 167 -5.17 28.85 -49.82
C SER A 167 -6.05 28.91 -48.56
N PRO A 168 -7.14 29.70 -48.60
CA PRO A 168 -8.00 29.94 -47.45
C PRO A 168 -8.72 28.65 -47.01
N LEU A 169 -8.83 28.45 -45.70
CA LEU A 169 -9.56 27.31 -45.14
C LEU A 169 -11.07 27.49 -45.29
N ASN A 170 -11.77 26.40 -45.58
CA ASN A 170 -13.23 26.33 -45.42
C ASN A 170 -13.56 26.01 -43.96
N ILE A 171 -13.80 27.05 -43.17
CA ILE A 171 -13.95 26.96 -41.72
C ILE A 171 -15.33 26.37 -41.40
N ASN A 172 -15.36 25.23 -40.72
CA ASN A 172 -16.60 24.55 -40.32
C ASN A 172 -16.78 24.52 -38.79
N TYR A 173 -15.66 24.61 -38.04
CA TYR A 173 -15.66 24.50 -36.59
C TYR A 173 -14.86 25.63 -35.96
N ILE A 174 -15.34 26.08 -34.79
CA ILE A 174 -14.65 27.00 -33.90
C ILE A 174 -14.48 26.36 -32.53
N SER A 175 -13.36 26.64 -31.86
CA SER A 175 -13.13 26.23 -30.47
C SER A 175 -12.46 27.36 -29.70
N PHE A 176 -12.79 27.47 -28.42
CA PHE A 176 -12.26 28.49 -27.52
C PHE A 176 -11.44 27.84 -26.41
N THR A 177 -10.28 28.41 -26.11
CA THR A 177 -9.47 28.05 -24.94
C THR A 177 -8.76 29.28 -24.39
N THR A 178 -8.01 29.09 -23.31
CA THR A 178 -7.02 30.04 -22.80
C THR A 178 -5.67 29.34 -22.65
N TYR A 179 -4.64 30.12 -22.32
CA TYR A 179 -3.34 29.60 -21.91
C TYR A 179 -3.21 29.64 -20.38
N ASP A 180 -2.43 28.71 -19.81
CA ASP A 180 -2.02 28.73 -18.40
C ASP A 180 -3.17 28.82 -17.37
N ASN A 181 -4.24 28.05 -17.60
CA ASN A 181 -5.36 27.90 -16.66
C ASN A 181 -6.10 29.21 -16.32
N ILE A 182 -6.01 30.22 -17.19
CA ILE A 182 -6.73 31.47 -17.01
C ILE A 182 -8.22 31.26 -17.31
N PRO A 183 -9.15 31.59 -16.39
CA PRO A 183 -10.57 31.47 -16.67
C PRO A 183 -11.00 32.49 -17.73
N ALA A 184 -11.94 32.10 -18.59
CA ALA A 184 -12.52 32.99 -19.58
C ALA A 184 -14.01 32.72 -19.73
N SER A 185 -14.77 33.79 -19.96
CA SER A 185 -16.20 33.72 -20.32
C SER A 185 -16.38 34.22 -21.74
N TRP A 186 -16.90 33.36 -22.60
CA TRP A 186 -17.21 33.65 -24.01
C TRP A 186 -18.71 33.83 -24.16
N PHE A 187 -19.11 34.86 -24.91
CA PHE A 187 -20.50 35.15 -25.23
C PHE A 187 -20.67 35.24 -26.75
N PHE A 188 -21.66 34.55 -27.28
CA PHE A 188 -21.96 34.48 -28.72
C PHE A 188 -23.47 34.37 -28.95
N ASP A 189 -23.93 34.45 -30.20
CA ASP A 189 -25.35 34.45 -30.56
C ASP A 189 -26.18 35.53 -29.83
N CYS A 190 -25.63 36.74 -29.75
CA CYS A 190 -26.23 37.87 -29.06
C CYS A 190 -27.38 38.51 -29.86
N GLN A 191 -28.60 38.47 -29.32
CA GLN A 191 -29.81 38.95 -30.00
C GLN A 191 -29.77 40.44 -30.39
N PHE A 192 -29.10 41.29 -29.60
CA PHE A 192 -29.05 42.74 -29.83
C PHE A 192 -28.18 43.17 -31.01
N ASP A 193 -27.25 42.33 -31.45
CA ASP A 193 -26.41 42.59 -32.64
C ASP A 193 -27.05 42.05 -33.94
N GLY A 194 -28.13 41.28 -33.82
CA GLY A 194 -28.77 40.58 -34.92
C GLY A 194 -27.96 39.38 -35.45
N PHE A 195 -27.05 38.84 -34.64
CA PHE A 195 -26.33 37.57 -34.84
C PHE A 195 -27.03 36.53 -33.96
N SER A 196 -27.84 35.64 -34.55
CA SER A 196 -28.64 34.67 -33.77
C SER A 196 -28.48 33.25 -34.33
N ASN A 197 -28.18 32.30 -33.44
CA ASN A 197 -27.94 30.87 -33.75
C ASN A 197 -26.80 30.62 -34.76
N GLU A 198 -25.65 31.26 -34.59
CA GLU A 198 -24.46 31.07 -35.44
C GLU A 198 -23.56 29.94 -34.99
N LEU A 199 -23.66 29.52 -33.73
CA LEU A 199 -22.85 28.46 -33.16
C LEU A 199 -23.72 27.42 -32.48
N GLU A 200 -23.64 26.18 -32.99
CA GLU A 200 -24.24 25.01 -32.35
C GLU A 200 -23.14 24.18 -31.69
N GLU A 201 -23.31 23.87 -30.41
CA GLU A 201 -22.40 22.98 -29.69
C GLU A 201 -22.49 21.58 -30.31
N TYR A 202 -21.38 21.08 -30.84
CA TYR A 202 -21.36 19.74 -31.42
C TYR A 202 -21.22 18.71 -30.30
N VAL A 203 -22.36 18.19 -29.84
CA VAL A 203 -22.39 17.07 -28.89
C VAL A 203 -21.93 15.81 -29.61
N ARG A 204 -20.69 15.39 -29.34
CA ARG A 204 -20.14 14.17 -29.92
C ARG A 204 -21.02 12.97 -29.53
N PRO A 205 -21.41 12.11 -30.49
CA PRO A 205 -22.02 10.83 -30.14
C PRO A 205 -20.98 10.01 -29.37
N LEU A 206 -21.34 9.59 -28.16
CA LEU A 206 -20.51 8.71 -27.32
C LEU A 206 -20.19 7.42 -28.09
N SER A 207 -18.98 6.91 -27.98
CA SER A 207 -18.66 5.59 -28.55
C SER A 207 -19.53 4.50 -27.90
N PRO A 208 -19.81 3.37 -28.58
CA PRO A 208 -20.60 2.28 -27.99
C PRO A 208 -20.06 1.83 -26.62
N TYR A 209 -18.73 1.82 -26.45
CA TYR A 209 -18.07 1.54 -25.17
C TYR A 209 -18.38 2.59 -24.09
N GLN A 210 -18.32 3.89 -24.44
CA GLN A 210 -18.64 4.97 -23.50
C GLN A 210 -20.13 5.02 -23.13
N GLN A 211 -21.00 4.71 -24.08
CA GLN A 211 -22.44 4.57 -23.82
C GLN A 211 -22.71 3.42 -22.85
N LEU A 212 -22.03 2.29 -23.05
CA LEU A 212 -22.12 1.16 -22.13
C LEU A 212 -21.65 1.53 -20.73
N LEU A 213 -20.49 2.20 -20.60
CA LEU A 213 -19.97 2.64 -19.30
C LEU A 213 -20.96 3.56 -18.60
N ALA A 214 -21.47 4.58 -19.28
CA ALA A 214 -22.46 5.50 -18.72
C ALA A 214 -23.77 4.79 -18.30
N ASN A 215 -24.21 3.80 -19.08
CA ASN A 215 -25.38 2.98 -18.76
C ASN A 215 -25.15 2.14 -17.50
N ILE A 216 -23.96 1.52 -17.36
CA ILE A 216 -23.59 0.75 -16.17
C ILE A 216 -23.53 1.64 -14.94
N THR A 217 -22.85 2.78 -15.01
CA THR A 217 -22.78 3.77 -13.92
C THR A 217 -24.18 4.21 -13.49
N SER A 218 -25.06 4.51 -14.45
CA SER A 218 -26.44 4.89 -14.15
C SER A 218 -27.24 3.76 -13.48
N LYS A 219 -27.05 2.51 -13.91
CA LYS A 219 -27.75 1.33 -13.38
C LYS A 219 -27.20 0.86 -12.03
N ALA A 220 -25.96 1.19 -11.71
CA ALA A 220 -25.30 0.86 -10.45
C ALA A 220 -25.77 1.72 -9.27
N GLU A 221 -26.67 2.69 -9.50
CA GLU A 221 -27.31 3.50 -8.45
C GLU A 221 -26.30 4.10 -7.47
N ASN A 222 -25.25 4.77 -7.99
CA ASN A 222 -24.15 5.37 -7.23
C ASN A 222 -23.44 4.36 -6.31
N ALA A 223 -23.02 3.23 -6.85
CA ALA A 223 -22.32 2.17 -6.11
C ALA A 223 -23.09 1.61 -4.90
N SER A 224 -24.42 1.53 -4.99
CA SER A 224 -25.25 1.01 -3.90
C SER A 224 -25.23 -0.52 -3.82
N PHE A 225 -25.43 -1.06 -2.61
CA PHE A 225 -25.45 -2.50 -2.35
C PHE A 225 -26.51 -3.22 -3.21
N PRO A 226 -26.15 -4.28 -3.96
CA PRO A 226 -27.10 -5.02 -4.78
C PRO A 226 -28.07 -5.86 -3.91
N PRO A 227 -29.40 -5.64 -3.98
CA PRO A 227 -30.35 -6.28 -3.07
C PRO A 227 -30.52 -7.80 -3.26
N SER A 228 -30.12 -8.35 -4.41
CA SER A 228 -30.17 -9.79 -4.69
C SER A 228 -28.89 -10.54 -4.30
N LEU A 229 -27.89 -9.85 -3.74
CA LEU A 229 -26.59 -10.41 -3.45
C LEU A 229 -26.59 -11.14 -2.10
N ASN A 230 -26.48 -12.47 -2.13
CA ASN A 230 -26.55 -13.31 -0.92
C ASN A 230 -25.20 -13.90 -0.49
N CYS A 231 -24.20 -13.92 -1.38
CA CYS A 231 -22.88 -14.44 -1.09
C CYS A 231 -21.85 -13.88 -2.07
N ILE A 232 -20.57 -13.94 -1.70
CA ILE A 232 -19.45 -13.65 -2.60
C ILE A 232 -18.60 -14.91 -2.76
N ASP A 233 -18.31 -15.26 -4.00
CA ASP A 233 -17.42 -16.37 -4.29
C ASP A 233 -15.98 -15.91 -4.09
N PHE A 234 -15.29 -16.58 -3.17
CA PHE A 234 -13.91 -16.30 -2.79
C PHE A 234 -12.99 -17.38 -3.39
N SER A 235 -11.96 -16.96 -4.10
CA SER A 235 -10.89 -17.81 -4.61
C SER A 235 -9.54 -17.16 -4.34
N PHE A 236 -8.50 -17.97 -4.23
CA PHE A 236 -7.14 -17.47 -4.07
C PHE A 236 -6.12 -18.42 -4.65
N ASN A 237 -4.98 -17.86 -5.05
CA ASN A 237 -3.77 -18.61 -5.37
C ASN A 237 -2.61 -18.15 -4.48
N ILE A 238 -1.73 -19.08 -4.11
CA ILE A 238 -0.59 -18.79 -3.24
C ILE A 238 0.65 -18.68 -4.11
N ALA A 239 1.37 -17.56 -4.01
CA ALA A 239 2.67 -17.41 -4.64
C ALA A 239 3.80 -17.85 -3.71
N SER A 240 3.77 -17.42 -2.43
CA SER A 240 4.76 -17.85 -1.44
C SER A 240 4.26 -17.65 -0.01
N ILE A 241 4.88 -18.40 0.91
CA ILE A 241 4.68 -18.26 2.36
C ILE A 241 6.02 -18.19 3.07
N ARG A 242 6.08 -17.40 4.15
CA ARG A 242 7.27 -17.25 4.99
C ARG A 242 6.85 -17.06 6.43
N TYR A 243 7.28 -17.98 7.30
CA TYR A 243 7.07 -17.84 8.74
C TYR A 243 8.26 -17.16 9.41
N GLN A 244 7.98 -16.11 10.19
CA GLN A 244 8.95 -15.36 10.98
C GLN A 244 8.83 -15.77 12.44
N HIS A 245 9.72 -16.68 12.87
CA HIS A 245 9.69 -17.31 14.19
C HIS A 245 10.04 -16.38 15.35
N ASP A 246 10.71 -15.26 15.08
CA ASP A 246 11.09 -14.26 16.07
C ASP A 246 9.87 -13.52 16.62
N HIS A 247 8.90 -13.19 15.75
CA HIS A 247 7.68 -12.47 16.12
C HIS A 247 6.41 -13.35 16.13
N GLY A 248 6.46 -14.56 15.56
CA GLY A 248 5.26 -15.38 15.37
C GLY A 248 4.36 -14.85 14.27
N PHE A 249 4.95 -14.38 13.16
CA PHE A 249 4.22 -13.86 12.02
C PHE A 249 4.26 -14.83 10.83
N LEU A 250 3.12 -15.02 10.18
CA LEU A 250 3.07 -15.61 8.84
C LEU A 250 2.97 -14.49 7.81
N GLN A 251 3.96 -14.40 6.93
CA GLN A 251 3.91 -13.56 5.75
C GLN A 251 3.49 -14.39 4.54
N SER A 252 2.46 -13.95 3.84
CA SER A 252 1.89 -14.68 2.70
C SER A 252 1.73 -13.75 1.50
N ARG A 253 2.09 -14.24 0.32
CA ARG A 253 1.92 -13.56 -0.95
C ARG A 253 0.84 -14.32 -1.73
N LEU A 254 -0.30 -13.68 -1.96
CA LEU A 254 -1.50 -14.30 -2.51
C LEU A 254 -2.01 -13.51 -3.72
N ASN A 255 -2.65 -14.20 -4.66
CA ASN A 255 -3.58 -13.59 -5.61
C ASN A 255 -4.99 -13.85 -5.09
N VAL A 256 -5.76 -12.82 -4.77
CA VAL A 256 -7.11 -12.97 -4.19
C VAL A 256 -8.15 -12.54 -5.22
N ILE A 257 -9.17 -13.38 -5.43
CA ILE A 257 -10.21 -13.18 -6.43
C ILE A 257 -11.57 -13.24 -5.73
N LEU A 258 -12.36 -12.19 -5.89
CA LEU A 258 -13.75 -12.13 -5.46
C LEU A 258 -14.65 -12.09 -6.69
N ASN A 259 -15.64 -12.98 -6.74
CA ASN A 259 -16.65 -12.98 -7.80
C ASN A 259 -18.03 -12.81 -7.20
N TRP A 260 -18.83 -11.92 -7.78
CA TRP A 260 -20.24 -11.78 -7.45
C TRP A 260 -21.05 -11.40 -8.69
N GLN A 261 -22.37 -11.48 -8.59
CA GLN A 261 -23.27 -11.15 -9.69
C GLN A 261 -24.18 -9.98 -9.29
N ASP A 262 -24.24 -8.95 -10.14
CA ASP A 262 -25.20 -7.85 -10.02
C ASP A 262 -26.14 -7.86 -11.25
N PRO A 263 -27.40 -8.27 -11.08
CA PRO A 263 -28.37 -8.28 -12.17
C PRO A 263 -28.68 -6.90 -12.77
N ARG A 264 -28.47 -5.80 -12.02
CA ARG A 264 -28.83 -4.44 -12.47
C ARG A 264 -27.99 -3.99 -13.66
N ILE A 265 -26.71 -4.37 -13.67
CA ILE A 265 -25.73 -3.90 -14.66
C ILE A 265 -25.62 -4.81 -15.89
N GLN A 266 -26.54 -5.78 -16.07
CA GLN A 266 -26.55 -6.64 -17.25
C GLN A 266 -26.81 -5.86 -18.54
N TRP A 267 -26.17 -6.28 -19.63
CA TRP A 267 -26.40 -5.74 -20.96
C TRP A 267 -26.41 -6.84 -22.04
N LYS A 268 -27.00 -6.49 -23.17
CA LYS A 268 -26.99 -7.33 -24.38
C LYS A 268 -25.84 -6.88 -25.27
N PRO A 269 -24.84 -7.74 -25.57
CA PRO A 269 -23.69 -7.37 -26.40
C PRO A 269 -24.09 -6.78 -27.75
N GLU A 270 -25.20 -7.24 -28.33
CA GLU A 270 -25.71 -6.79 -29.63
C GLU A 270 -26.00 -5.28 -29.67
N ASN A 271 -26.34 -4.68 -28.52
CA ASN A 271 -26.66 -3.25 -28.42
C ASN A 271 -25.41 -2.35 -28.38
N PHE A 272 -24.23 -2.92 -28.07
CA PHE A 272 -23.01 -2.18 -27.81
C PHE A 272 -21.84 -2.74 -28.63
N SER A 273 -22.07 -3.04 -29.91
CA SER A 273 -21.02 -3.53 -30.83
C SER A 273 -20.37 -4.86 -30.42
N PHE A 274 -21.16 -5.79 -29.86
CA PHE A 274 -20.72 -7.13 -29.43
C PHE A 274 -19.62 -7.11 -28.35
N ILE A 275 -19.70 -6.14 -27.44
CA ILE A 275 -18.82 -6.09 -26.27
C ILE A 275 -19.37 -7.06 -25.21
N ASP A 276 -18.63 -8.13 -24.93
CA ASP A 276 -18.98 -9.13 -23.92
C ASP A 276 -18.37 -8.85 -22.54
N THR A 277 -17.21 -8.19 -22.52
CA THR A 277 -16.47 -7.90 -21.28
C THR A 277 -15.91 -6.48 -21.31
N ILE A 278 -15.84 -5.88 -20.12
CA ILE A 278 -15.20 -4.58 -19.92
C ILE A 278 -14.20 -4.67 -18.77
N GLN A 279 -13.10 -3.94 -18.92
CA GLN A 279 -12.07 -3.77 -17.91
C GLN A 279 -11.69 -2.29 -17.87
N TYR A 280 -11.93 -1.66 -16.72
CA TYR A 280 -11.72 -0.24 -16.48
C TYR A 280 -11.44 -0.05 -14.99
N ASN A 281 -10.66 0.95 -14.61
CA ASN A 281 -10.18 1.07 -13.24
C ASN A 281 -10.97 2.07 -12.39
N GLU A 282 -11.85 2.86 -13.00
CA GLU A 282 -12.67 3.89 -12.33
C GLU A 282 -14.16 3.56 -12.50
N TYR A 283 -14.64 2.54 -11.80
CA TYR A 283 -16.05 2.17 -11.80
C TYR A 283 -16.79 2.71 -10.57
N ASP A 284 -17.93 3.39 -10.79
CA ASP A 284 -18.88 3.75 -9.72
C ASP A 284 -19.87 2.60 -9.45
N ILE A 285 -19.34 1.40 -9.18
CA ILE A 285 -20.13 0.22 -8.82
C ILE A 285 -19.88 -0.16 -7.36
N TRP A 286 -20.83 -0.86 -6.76
CA TRP A 286 -20.64 -1.38 -5.42
C TRP A 286 -19.52 -2.42 -5.42
N MET A 287 -18.61 -2.31 -4.45
CA MET A 287 -17.50 -3.24 -4.27
C MET A 287 -17.49 -3.75 -2.83
N PRO A 288 -17.22 -5.06 -2.62
CA PRO A 288 -17.06 -5.61 -1.30
C PRO A 288 -15.74 -5.14 -0.67
N HIS A 289 -15.82 -4.62 0.55
CA HIS A 289 -14.64 -4.26 1.33
C HIS A 289 -14.10 -5.49 2.06
N LEU A 290 -13.10 -6.14 1.47
CA LEU A 290 -12.43 -7.28 2.09
C LEU A 290 -11.53 -6.82 3.24
N MET A 291 -11.44 -7.62 4.30
CA MET A 291 -10.63 -7.37 5.49
C MET A 291 -9.86 -8.63 5.88
N VAL A 292 -8.68 -8.42 6.46
CA VAL A 292 -7.89 -9.48 7.12
C VAL A 292 -8.02 -9.31 8.63
N ILE A 293 -8.75 -10.21 9.27
CA ILE A 293 -9.18 -10.08 10.66
C ILE A 293 -8.01 -10.22 11.61
N ASN A 294 -7.17 -11.23 11.39
CA ASN A 294 -6.00 -11.54 12.21
C ASN A 294 -4.69 -10.90 11.69
N ALA A 295 -4.81 -9.74 11.02
CA ALA A 295 -3.67 -8.98 10.52
C ALA A 295 -2.71 -8.56 11.65
N ALA A 296 -1.41 -8.67 11.37
CA ALA A 296 -0.32 -8.41 12.30
C ALA A 296 0.66 -7.34 11.78
N GLY A 297 1.46 -6.79 12.71
CA GLY A 297 2.51 -5.83 12.38
C GLY A 297 1.98 -4.58 11.68
N LYS A 298 2.50 -4.31 10.47
CA LYS A 298 2.12 -3.16 9.62
C LYS A 298 1.20 -3.56 8.46
N SER A 299 0.65 -4.77 8.46
CA SER A 299 -0.25 -5.21 7.39
C SER A 299 -1.51 -4.35 7.38
N HIS A 300 -1.97 -3.98 6.18
CA HIS A 300 -3.27 -3.32 6.02
C HIS A 300 -4.37 -4.29 6.48
N ARG A 301 -5.25 -3.79 7.36
CA ARG A 301 -6.43 -4.54 7.85
C ARG A 301 -7.55 -4.55 6.83
N ILE A 302 -7.72 -3.44 6.13
CA ILE A 302 -8.61 -3.29 4.97
C ILE A 302 -7.79 -3.64 3.72
N PHE A 303 -8.38 -4.39 2.81
CA PHE A 303 -7.74 -4.87 1.61
C PHE A 303 -7.68 -3.76 0.53
N ASP A 304 -6.84 -2.76 0.75
CA ASP A 304 -6.63 -1.62 -0.16
C ASP A 304 -5.40 -1.84 -1.05
N PHE A 305 -5.42 -2.93 -1.81
CA PHE A 305 -4.38 -3.26 -2.78
C PHE A 305 -4.78 -2.78 -4.18
N TYR A 306 -3.79 -2.62 -5.06
CA TYR A 306 -4.07 -2.48 -6.49
C TYR A 306 -4.96 -3.64 -6.95
N HIS A 307 -6.03 -3.30 -7.64
CA HIS A 307 -7.05 -4.26 -8.03
C HIS A 307 -7.48 -4.02 -9.47
N GLU A 308 -7.91 -5.11 -10.11
CA GLU A 308 -8.45 -5.10 -11.46
C GLU A 308 -9.89 -5.58 -11.40
N ILE A 309 -10.79 -4.82 -12.01
CA ILE A 309 -12.20 -5.15 -12.08
C ILE A 309 -12.51 -5.57 -13.52
N ARG A 310 -13.14 -6.72 -13.66
CA ARG A 310 -13.69 -7.21 -14.91
C ARG A 310 -15.19 -7.42 -14.75
N ILE A 311 -15.95 -6.90 -15.69
CA ILE A 311 -17.41 -7.06 -15.71
C ILE A 311 -17.78 -7.76 -17.02
N GLU A 312 -18.58 -8.83 -16.91
CA GLU A 312 -19.13 -9.58 -18.03
C GLU A 312 -20.57 -9.16 -18.33
N SER A 313 -21.01 -9.37 -19.58
CA SER A 313 -22.35 -8.97 -20.05
C SER A 313 -23.51 -9.59 -19.29
N ASN A 314 -23.28 -10.76 -18.67
CA ASN A 314 -24.20 -11.47 -17.78
C ASN A 314 -24.32 -10.84 -16.36
N GLY A 315 -23.62 -9.73 -16.09
CA GLY A 315 -23.60 -9.04 -14.80
C GLY A 315 -22.68 -9.70 -13.76
N SER A 316 -21.85 -10.66 -14.15
CA SER A 316 -20.79 -11.21 -13.31
C SER A 316 -19.64 -10.21 -13.21
N ILE A 317 -19.21 -9.94 -11.97
CA ILE A 317 -18.11 -9.04 -11.67
C ILE A 317 -17.01 -9.87 -11.00
N THR A 318 -15.81 -9.74 -11.53
CA THR A 318 -14.57 -10.32 -10.98
C THR A 318 -13.69 -9.19 -10.49
N LEU A 319 -13.41 -9.18 -9.19
CA LEU A 319 -12.44 -8.29 -8.56
C LEU A 319 -11.21 -9.09 -8.20
N ASN A 320 -10.09 -8.75 -8.85
CA ASN A 320 -8.82 -9.45 -8.70
C ASN A 320 -7.81 -8.54 -7.99
N PHE A 321 -7.22 -9.03 -6.91
CA PHE A 321 -6.14 -8.40 -6.17
C PHE A 321 -4.84 -9.17 -6.43
N PRO A 322 -4.11 -8.82 -7.50
CA PRO A 322 -2.82 -9.44 -7.77
C PRO A 322 -1.80 -9.06 -6.70
N ASP A 323 -0.99 -10.04 -6.32
CA ASP A 323 0.20 -9.83 -5.50
C ASP A 323 -0.06 -9.21 -4.11
N ALA A 324 -1.14 -9.62 -3.44
CA ALA A 324 -1.44 -9.20 -2.09
C ALA A 324 -0.43 -9.80 -1.08
N ILE A 325 0.33 -8.94 -0.42
CA ILE A 325 1.30 -9.32 0.63
C ILE A 325 0.67 -9.06 2.00
N LEU A 326 0.41 -10.13 2.74
CA LEU A 326 -0.27 -10.10 4.02
C LEU A 326 0.66 -10.58 5.12
N THR A 327 0.48 -10.04 6.31
CA THR A 327 1.14 -10.53 7.52
C THR A 327 0.08 -10.82 8.57
N THR A 328 -0.01 -12.06 9.04
CA THR A 328 -0.96 -12.49 10.09
C THR A 328 -0.23 -13.06 11.30
N TRP A 329 -0.93 -13.08 12.43
CA TRP A 329 -0.45 -13.74 13.65
C TRP A 329 -0.50 -15.25 13.49
N CYS A 330 0.58 -15.94 13.86
CA CYS A 330 0.64 -17.39 13.98
C CYS A 330 1.52 -17.76 15.17
N VAL A 331 0.89 -18.11 16.29
CA VAL A 331 1.59 -18.41 17.55
C VAL A 331 1.82 -19.92 17.68
N ASN A 332 3.03 -20.31 18.08
CA ASN A 332 3.32 -21.69 18.45
C ASN A 332 2.79 -21.98 19.87
N ALA A 333 1.57 -22.52 19.96
CA ALA A 333 0.93 -22.83 21.24
C ALA A 333 1.60 -23.98 22.02
N GLU A 334 2.36 -24.86 21.36
CA GLU A 334 2.98 -26.02 22.01
C GLU A 334 4.36 -25.72 22.60
N GLU A 335 4.95 -24.56 22.28
CA GLU A 335 6.28 -24.14 22.78
C GLU A 335 7.38 -25.20 22.60
N ASN A 336 7.29 -25.97 21.51
CA ASN A 336 8.01 -27.23 21.32
C ASN A 336 9.25 -27.12 20.41
N TRP A 337 9.86 -25.94 20.28
CA TRP A 337 11.03 -25.75 19.42
C TRP A 337 12.17 -26.74 19.75
N PRO A 338 12.80 -27.38 18.75
CA PRO A 338 12.66 -27.16 17.30
C PRO A 338 11.63 -28.06 16.59
N ASN A 339 10.84 -28.86 17.30
CA ASN A 339 9.86 -29.82 16.75
C ASN A 339 8.52 -29.16 16.40
N GLU A 340 8.58 -28.02 15.74
CA GLU A 340 7.43 -27.16 15.54
C GLU A 340 6.54 -27.69 14.41
N HIS A 341 5.27 -27.93 14.76
CA HIS A 341 4.17 -28.19 13.84
C HIS A 341 3.14 -27.10 14.04
N LEU A 342 3.07 -26.16 13.10
CA LEU A 342 2.24 -24.96 13.24
C LEU A 342 1.02 -25.05 12.33
N LYS A 343 -0.10 -24.58 12.86
CA LYS A 343 -1.34 -24.34 12.12
C LYS A 343 -1.56 -22.84 12.06
N CYS A 344 -1.02 -22.21 11.02
CA CYS A 344 -1.15 -20.77 10.84
C CYS A 344 -2.40 -20.46 10.05
N GLU A 345 -3.17 -19.46 10.47
CA GLU A 345 -4.40 -19.08 9.78
C GLU A 345 -4.34 -17.67 9.19
N ILE A 346 -5.08 -17.47 8.11
CA ILE A 346 -5.40 -16.16 7.54
C ILE A 346 -6.92 -16.06 7.51
N GLU A 347 -7.46 -15.12 8.26
CA GLU A 347 -8.89 -14.92 8.36
C GLU A 347 -9.33 -13.76 7.47
N PHE A 348 -10.16 -14.08 6.49
CA PHE A 348 -10.80 -13.12 5.60
C PHE A 348 -12.24 -12.91 6.00
N GLY A 349 -12.63 -11.64 6.08
CA GLY A 349 -14.01 -11.24 6.29
C GLY A 349 -14.36 -10.02 5.47
N LEU A 350 -15.65 -9.72 5.38
CA LEU A 350 -16.13 -8.47 4.78
C LEU A 350 -16.38 -7.43 5.87
N GLU A 351 -16.09 -6.17 5.57
CA GLU A 351 -16.57 -5.04 6.35
C GLU A 351 -18.10 -5.01 6.28
N SER A 352 -18.76 -5.08 7.43
CA SER A 352 -20.22 -5.12 7.46
C SER A 352 -20.79 -3.71 7.31
N GLY A 353 -21.56 -3.48 6.25
CA GLY A 353 -22.50 -2.35 6.17
C GLY A 353 -23.71 -2.56 7.10
N PRO A 354 -24.55 -1.53 7.30
CA PRO A 354 -25.63 -1.54 8.29
C PRO A 354 -26.78 -2.54 8.03
N LEU A 355 -26.80 -3.29 6.92
CA LEU A 355 -27.99 -4.01 6.46
C LEU A 355 -27.92 -5.53 6.38
N GLU A 356 -26.77 -6.22 6.31
CA GLU A 356 -26.75 -7.70 6.37
C GLU A 356 -25.34 -8.32 6.43
N LYS A 357 -25.25 -9.57 6.92
CA LYS A 357 -24.03 -10.39 6.92
C LYS A 357 -23.90 -11.09 5.58
N LEU A 358 -22.89 -10.73 4.79
CA LEU A 358 -22.63 -11.36 3.50
C LEU A 358 -21.53 -12.43 3.63
N PRO A 359 -21.83 -13.72 3.46
CA PRO A 359 -20.83 -14.78 3.59
C PRO A 359 -19.92 -14.86 2.36
N LEU A 360 -18.64 -15.14 2.62
CA LEU A 360 -17.68 -15.57 1.62
C LEU A 360 -17.82 -17.09 1.42
N ILE A 361 -17.89 -17.54 0.16
CA ILE A 361 -17.98 -18.96 -0.20
C ILE A 361 -16.74 -19.35 -1.00
N TYR A 362 -15.93 -20.25 -0.46
CA TYR A 362 -14.84 -20.86 -1.18
C TYR A 362 -15.36 -22.00 -2.07
N LYS A 363 -15.36 -21.80 -3.40
CA LYS A 363 -15.80 -22.81 -4.38
C LYS A 363 -14.65 -23.58 -5.03
N ASP A 364 -13.41 -23.19 -4.73
CA ASP A 364 -12.26 -23.67 -5.49
C ASP A 364 -11.73 -25.02 -5.03
N LYS A 365 -11.30 -25.84 -6.00
CA LYS A 365 -10.56 -27.10 -5.82
C LYS A 365 -9.23 -27.05 -6.59
N MET A 366 -8.73 -25.85 -6.91
CA MET A 366 -7.46 -25.68 -7.60
C MET A 366 -6.33 -26.40 -6.83
N PRO A 367 -5.51 -27.22 -7.50
CA PRO A 367 -4.23 -27.63 -6.93
C PRO A 367 -3.38 -26.37 -6.77
N HIS A 368 -2.97 -26.08 -5.54
CA HIS A 368 -1.96 -25.07 -5.29
C HIS A 368 -0.62 -25.61 -5.82
N ASP A 369 -0.31 -25.30 -7.08
CA ASP A 369 0.93 -25.72 -7.72
C ASP A 369 2.13 -25.28 -6.89
N ASN A 370 3.02 -26.23 -6.60
CA ASN A 370 4.33 -26.09 -5.94
C ASN A 370 4.55 -24.75 -5.23
N VAL A 371 3.86 -24.56 -4.10
CA VAL A 371 4.11 -23.40 -3.24
C VAL A 371 5.56 -23.45 -2.79
N ASP A 372 6.37 -22.51 -3.28
CA ASP A 372 7.75 -22.34 -2.84
C ASP A 372 7.75 -21.90 -1.37
N SER A 373 7.77 -22.88 -0.47
CA SER A 373 8.16 -22.65 0.91
C SER A 373 9.64 -22.33 0.89
N LEU A 374 10.02 -21.09 1.19
CA LEU A 374 11.41 -20.64 1.25
C LEU A 374 12.18 -21.46 2.32
N THR A 375 12.69 -22.62 1.90
CA THR A 375 13.73 -23.56 2.40
C THR A 375 13.85 -23.93 3.89
N GLU A 376 13.27 -23.20 4.85
CA GLU A 376 13.32 -23.51 6.30
C GLU A 376 12.11 -24.32 6.78
N TRP A 377 10.96 -24.15 6.12
CA TRP A 377 9.67 -24.73 6.47
C TRP A 377 9.13 -25.59 5.34
N HIS A 378 8.45 -26.68 5.70
CA HIS A 378 7.73 -27.55 4.78
C HIS A 378 6.24 -27.32 4.95
N LEU A 379 5.56 -27.07 3.84
CA LEU A 379 4.10 -27.01 3.79
C LEU A 379 3.55 -28.43 3.62
N HIS A 380 2.73 -28.88 4.56
CA HIS A 380 2.09 -30.20 4.51
C HIS A 380 0.72 -30.13 3.84
N LYS A 381 -0.09 -29.16 4.29
CA LYS A 381 -1.50 -29.07 3.92
C LYS A 381 -1.97 -27.64 3.97
N ILE A 382 -2.86 -27.32 3.04
CA ILE A 382 -3.68 -26.13 3.05
C ILE A 382 -5.12 -26.58 3.23
N SER A 383 -5.85 -25.95 4.14
CA SER A 383 -7.28 -26.18 4.34
C SER A 383 -8.01 -24.87 4.44
N VAL A 384 -9.21 -24.82 3.88
CA VAL A 384 -10.05 -23.62 3.88
C VAL A 384 -11.34 -23.98 4.59
N ASN A 385 -11.59 -23.32 5.72
CA ASN A 385 -12.75 -23.59 6.54
C ASN A 385 -13.57 -22.31 6.68
N PRO A 386 -14.90 -22.35 6.47
CA PRO A 386 -15.76 -21.25 6.87
C PRO A 386 -15.76 -21.13 8.39
N ILE A 387 -15.76 -19.90 8.90
CA ILE A 387 -15.90 -19.64 10.34
C ILE A 387 -17.39 -19.78 10.69
N VAL A 388 -17.68 -20.76 11.55
CA VAL A 388 -19.03 -21.08 12.02
C VAL A 388 -19.08 -20.81 13.52
N LYS A 389 -20.12 -20.09 13.99
CA LYS A 389 -20.28 -19.54 15.35
C LYS A 389 -19.36 -18.35 15.66
N GLY A 390 -19.12 -17.51 14.66
CA GLY A 390 -18.48 -16.23 14.89
C GLY A 390 -19.39 -15.27 15.67
N LEU A 391 -18.83 -14.14 16.08
CA LEU A 391 -19.57 -13.14 16.85
C LEU A 391 -20.62 -12.41 15.99
N ILE A 392 -21.51 -11.66 16.63
CA ILE A 392 -22.60 -10.95 15.92
C ILE A 392 -22.12 -9.63 15.33
N ALA A 393 -21.18 -8.96 15.99
CA ALA A 393 -20.63 -7.68 15.59
C ALA A 393 -19.17 -7.82 15.14
N ARG A 394 -18.81 -7.11 14.06
CA ARG A 394 -17.44 -7.07 13.52
C ARG A 394 -16.47 -6.36 14.47
N PHE A 395 -16.95 -5.36 15.19
CA PHE A 395 -16.16 -4.53 16.09
C PHE A 395 -16.72 -4.60 17.50
N THR A 396 -15.83 -4.69 18.48
CA THR A 396 -16.18 -4.47 19.89
C THR A 396 -16.33 -2.98 20.20
N ASP A 397 -16.87 -2.64 21.38
CA ASP A 397 -16.90 -1.28 21.92
C ASP A 397 -15.52 -0.59 22.02
N LYS A 398 -14.43 -1.35 21.83
CA LYS A 398 -13.04 -0.86 21.85
C LYS A 398 -12.39 -0.90 20.46
N ASP A 399 -13.18 -0.97 19.40
CA ASP A 399 -12.73 -1.05 18.00
C ASP A 399 -11.80 -2.23 17.69
N ILE A 400 -11.92 -3.32 18.47
CA ILE A 400 -11.22 -4.58 18.20
C ILE A 400 -12.04 -5.38 17.18
N ILE A 401 -11.39 -5.80 16.10
CA ILE A 401 -11.99 -6.60 15.03
C ILE A 401 -12.21 -8.03 15.52
N GLN A 402 -13.35 -8.60 15.17
CA GLN A 402 -13.78 -9.94 15.55
C GLN A 402 -14.25 -10.73 14.33
N SER A 403 -13.94 -12.02 14.30
CA SER A 403 -14.43 -12.97 13.30
C SER A 403 -15.92 -13.27 13.52
N MET A 404 -16.67 -13.45 12.43
CA MET A 404 -18.13 -13.57 12.39
C MET A 404 -18.53 -14.75 11.49
N ASP A 405 -19.79 -15.15 11.61
CA ASP A 405 -20.38 -16.13 10.71
C ASP A 405 -20.31 -15.66 9.25
N GLY A 406 -19.76 -16.51 8.38
CA GLY A 406 -19.60 -16.22 6.95
C GLY A 406 -18.20 -15.77 6.53
N ASP A 407 -17.29 -15.56 7.48
CA ASP A 407 -15.87 -15.37 7.19
C ASP A 407 -15.21 -16.69 6.76
N ILE A 408 -14.02 -16.61 6.18
CA ILE A 408 -13.21 -17.76 5.77
C ILE A 408 -11.87 -17.72 6.49
N SER A 409 -11.45 -18.87 7.05
CA SER A 409 -10.11 -19.09 7.56
C SER A 409 -9.34 -20.03 6.62
N ILE A 410 -8.20 -19.55 6.11
CA ILE A 410 -7.23 -20.34 5.35
C ILE A 410 -6.15 -20.81 6.31
N ILE A 411 -6.07 -22.12 6.52
CA ILE A 411 -5.16 -22.75 7.47
C ILE A 411 -4.01 -23.43 6.72
N PHE A 412 -2.79 -23.06 7.08
CA PHE A 412 -1.53 -23.62 6.60
C PHE A 412 -0.92 -24.50 7.68
N GLU A 413 -0.81 -25.80 7.40
CA GLU A 413 -0.08 -26.74 8.24
C GLU A 413 1.38 -26.79 7.79
N ILE A 414 2.27 -26.18 8.58
CA ILE A 414 3.70 -26.09 8.28
C ILE A 414 4.54 -26.79 9.36
N SER A 415 5.65 -27.40 8.95
CA SER A 415 6.64 -27.94 9.87
C SER A 415 8.05 -27.52 9.52
N ARG A 416 8.88 -27.30 10.53
CA ARG A 416 10.31 -27.03 10.33
C ARG A 416 11.08 -28.31 10.00
N ASN A 417 12.21 -28.20 9.33
CA ASN A 417 13.20 -29.30 9.30
C ASN A 417 13.90 -29.42 10.68
N SER A 418 13.20 -30.01 11.65
CA SER A 418 13.65 -30.10 13.04
C SER A 418 14.93 -30.92 13.18
N THR A 419 15.15 -31.93 12.34
CA THR A 419 16.33 -32.80 12.37
C THR A 419 17.63 -32.02 12.22
N PHE A 420 17.67 -31.02 11.34
CA PHE A 420 18.83 -30.15 11.17
C PHE A 420 19.19 -29.43 12.48
N TYR A 421 18.22 -28.77 13.10
CA TYR A 421 18.43 -28.01 14.33
C TYR A 421 18.71 -28.92 15.54
N LYS A 422 18.01 -30.05 15.67
CA LYS A 422 18.31 -31.08 16.69
C LYS A 422 19.80 -31.45 16.65
N ASN A 423 20.33 -31.76 15.48
CA ASN A 423 21.73 -32.17 15.32
C ASN A 423 22.71 -31.02 15.62
N VAL A 424 22.47 -29.84 15.05
CA VAL A 424 23.36 -28.67 15.21
C VAL A 424 23.49 -28.24 16.67
N PHE A 425 22.40 -28.26 17.44
CA PHE A 425 22.42 -27.80 18.84
C PHE A 425 22.67 -28.91 19.85
N SER A 426 22.26 -30.15 19.60
CA SER A 426 22.45 -31.24 20.57
C SER A 426 23.87 -31.80 20.57
N VAL A 427 24.52 -31.91 19.40
CA VAL A 427 25.87 -32.52 19.28
C VAL A 427 26.93 -31.75 20.09
N PRO A 428 27.03 -30.40 20.01
CA PRO A 428 27.99 -29.65 20.82
C PRO A 428 27.74 -29.79 22.32
N ILE A 429 26.47 -29.82 22.75
CA ILE A 429 26.13 -30.03 24.16
C ILE A 429 26.64 -31.39 24.64
N LEU A 430 26.34 -32.47 23.91
CA LEU A 430 26.76 -33.82 24.27
C LEU A 430 28.29 -33.93 24.33
N ALA A 431 28.99 -33.30 23.37
CA ALA A 431 30.46 -33.22 23.40
C ALA A 431 30.97 -32.47 24.65
N CYS A 432 30.38 -31.33 25.00
CA CYS A 432 30.73 -30.58 26.21
C CYS A 432 30.50 -31.40 27.49
N GLN A 433 29.43 -32.18 27.57
CA GLN A 433 29.18 -33.08 28.70
C GLN A 433 30.27 -34.14 28.84
N ILE A 434 30.67 -34.78 27.74
CA ILE A 434 31.77 -35.76 27.72
C ILE A 434 33.07 -35.11 28.22
N LEU A 435 33.37 -33.88 27.78
CA LEU A 435 34.56 -33.14 28.24
C LEU A 435 34.48 -32.76 29.73
N ILE A 436 33.30 -32.41 30.25
CA ILE A 436 33.10 -32.17 31.70
C ILE A 436 33.34 -33.46 32.48
N ILE A 437 32.81 -34.60 32.03
CA ILE A 437 33.03 -35.91 32.65
C ILE A 437 34.53 -36.27 32.63
N LEU A 438 35.20 -36.09 31.49
CA LEU A 438 36.64 -36.30 31.34
C LEU A 438 37.48 -35.39 32.25
N SER A 439 36.98 -34.18 32.56
CA SER A 439 37.67 -33.24 33.45
C SER A 439 37.90 -33.80 34.86
N PHE A 440 37.03 -34.68 35.35
CA PHE A 440 37.18 -35.33 36.66
C PHE A 440 38.31 -36.37 36.69
N LEU A 441 38.72 -36.89 35.53
CA LEU A 441 39.84 -37.82 35.37
C LEU A 441 41.18 -37.08 35.26
N LEU A 442 41.15 -35.78 34.94
CA LEU A 442 42.34 -34.94 34.79
C LEU A 442 42.75 -34.29 36.12
N ARG A 443 44.05 -34.03 36.28
CA ARG A 443 44.64 -33.36 37.45
C ARG A 443 45.45 -32.13 37.05
N GLY A 444 45.64 -31.22 38.00
CA GLY A 444 46.42 -30.00 37.83
C GLY A 444 45.79 -28.99 36.86
N TYR A 445 46.61 -28.08 36.33
CA TYR A 445 46.16 -26.95 35.50
C TYR A 445 45.41 -27.35 34.22
N ARG A 446 45.67 -28.56 33.68
CA ARG A 446 45.02 -29.08 32.47
C ARG A 446 43.51 -29.27 32.66
N ARG A 447 43.06 -29.61 33.87
CA ARG A 447 41.64 -29.72 34.21
C ARG A 447 40.94 -28.36 34.12
N GLY A 448 41.51 -27.34 34.76
CA GLY A 448 40.97 -25.98 34.72
C GLY A 448 40.88 -25.41 33.31
N ALA A 449 41.92 -25.62 32.49
CA ALA A 449 41.93 -25.20 31.09
C ALA A 449 40.81 -25.87 30.27
N LEU A 450 40.60 -27.19 30.43
CA LEU A 450 39.52 -27.91 29.74
C LEU A 450 38.14 -27.37 30.12
N ILE A 451 37.88 -27.15 31.41
CA ILE A 451 36.60 -26.62 31.89
C ILE A 451 36.34 -25.21 31.35
N LEU A 452 37.37 -24.35 31.31
CA LEU A 452 37.25 -23.00 30.73
C LEU A 452 36.91 -23.04 29.23
N VAL A 453 37.53 -23.94 28.47
CA VAL A 453 37.18 -24.15 27.05
C VAL A 453 35.73 -24.60 26.89
N VAL A 454 35.25 -25.51 27.75
CA VAL A 454 33.85 -25.94 27.73
C VAL A 454 32.90 -24.77 28.04
N ILE A 455 33.20 -23.97 29.06
CA ILE A 455 32.41 -22.76 29.38
C ILE A 455 32.32 -21.83 28.17
N LEU A 456 33.45 -21.58 27.49
CA LEU A 456 33.49 -20.74 26.30
C LEU A 456 32.60 -21.30 25.18
N ILE A 457 32.69 -22.60 24.89
CA ILE A 457 31.86 -23.25 23.85
C ILE A 457 30.37 -23.16 24.21
N LEU A 458 29.99 -23.37 25.48
CA LEU A 458 28.61 -23.27 25.94
C LEU A 458 28.08 -21.83 25.84
N MET A 459 28.90 -20.82 26.16
CA MET A 459 28.54 -19.40 26.02
C MET A 459 28.34 -19.02 24.54
N LEU A 460 29.23 -19.48 23.65
CA LEU A 460 29.08 -19.28 22.21
C LEU A 460 27.82 -19.99 21.67
N GLY A 461 27.54 -21.20 22.14
CA GLY A 461 26.33 -21.95 21.79
C GLY A 461 25.05 -21.23 22.22
N LEU A 462 25.01 -20.67 23.44
CA LEU A 462 23.88 -19.86 23.91
C LEU A 462 23.64 -18.62 23.03
N MET A 463 24.70 -17.87 22.71
CA MET A 463 24.60 -16.73 21.80
C MET A 463 24.09 -17.16 20.41
N PHE A 464 24.52 -18.31 19.93
CA PHE A 464 24.07 -18.84 18.63
C PHE A 464 22.58 -19.24 18.67
N ILE A 465 22.11 -19.86 19.77
CA ILE A 465 20.70 -20.20 19.96
C ILE A 465 19.81 -18.96 19.93
N THR A 466 20.21 -17.86 20.57
CA THR A 466 19.37 -16.63 20.62
C THR A 466 19.06 -16.03 19.26
N LYS A 467 19.82 -16.40 18.22
CA LYS A 467 19.55 -15.98 16.84
C LYS A 467 18.45 -16.78 16.14
N HIS A 468 18.20 -18.02 16.58
CA HIS A 468 17.32 -18.98 15.89
C HIS A 468 16.14 -19.47 16.74
N ALA A 469 16.22 -19.30 18.06
CA ALA A 469 15.14 -19.63 18.97
C ALA A 469 14.01 -18.59 18.88
N PRO A 470 12.75 -19.00 19.10
CA PRO A 470 11.63 -18.07 19.23
C PRO A 470 11.84 -17.15 20.43
N THR A 471 11.43 -15.89 20.31
CA THR A 471 11.49 -14.89 21.41
C THR A 471 10.32 -14.95 22.41
N PRO A 472 9.10 -15.43 22.07
CA PRO A 472 7.97 -15.42 23.00
C PRO A 472 8.13 -16.32 24.24
N TYR A 473 8.95 -17.37 24.18
CA TYR A 473 9.15 -18.34 25.26
C TYR A 473 10.60 -18.85 25.29
N VAL A 474 10.99 -19.57 26.34
CA VAL A 474 12.36 -20.13 26.49
C VAL A 474 12.35 -21.62 26.14
N PRO A 475 12.99 -22.06 25.02
CA PRO A 475 12.99 -23.47 24.63
C PRO A 475 13.78 -24.38 25.58
N ASN A 476 13.37 -25.66 25.66
CA ASN A 476 14.01 -26.68 26.50
C ASN A 476 15.52 -26.84 26.25
N ILE A 477 15.96 -26.77 24.99
CA ILE A 477 17.39 -26.84 24.64
C ILE A 477 18.19 -25.69 25.27
N MET A 478 17.61 -24.47 25.28
CA MET A 478 18.26 -23.31 25.90
C MET A 478 18.38 -23.50 27.42
N ILE A 479 17.35 -24.07 28.05
CA ILE A 479 17.37 -24.45 29.47
C ILE A 479 18.48 -25.50 29.72
N ALA A 480 18.65 -26.48 28.83
CA ALA A 480 19.74 -27.47 28.92
C ALA A 480 21.12 -26.81 28.89
N TYR A 481 21.38 -25.90 27.94
CA TYR A 481 22.63 -25.13 27.89
C TYR A 481 22.87 -24.34 29.18
N GLN A 482 21.84 -23.69 29.73
CA GLN A 482 21.95 -22.95 30.99
C GLN A 482 22.31 -23.86 32.17
N HIS A 483 21.68 -25.03 32.28
CA HIS A 483 22.00 -25.99 33.36
C HIS A 483 23.43 -26.52 33.23
N ILE A 484 23.87 -26.89 32.03
CA ILE A 484 25.22 -27.42 31.82
C ILE A 484 26.27 -26.34 32.05
N LEU A 485 25.99 -25.09 31.68
CA LEU A 485 26.84 -23.95 32.02
C LEU A 485 26.95 -23.77 33.55
N ARG A 486 25.84 -23.81 34.29
CA ARG A 486 25.83 -23.75 35.77
C ARG A 486 26.60 -24.91 36.41
N ILE A 487 26.51 -26.10 35.84
CA ILE A 487 27.29 -27.27 36.28
C ILE A 487 28.77 -27.05 35.99
N SER A 488 29.12 -26.53 34.81
CA SER A 488 30.50 -26.28 34.43
C SER A 488 31.16 -25.21 35.30
N THR A 489 30.43 -24.14 35.67
CA THR A 489 30.93 -23.13 36.61
C THR A 489 31.12 -23.71 38.01
N PHE A 490 30.19 -24.56 38.48
CA PHE A 490 30.37 -25.31 39.72
C PHE A 490 31.62 -26.22 39.67
N CYS A 491 31.82 -26.95 38.58
CA CYS A 491 33.00 -27.79 38.37
C CYS A 491 34.31 -26.99 38.38
N TYR A 492 34.29 -25.75 37.86
CA TYR A 492 35.44 -24.85 37.91
C TYR A 492 35.74 -24.37 39.34
N MET A 493 34.71 -23.98 40.09
CA MET A 493 34.86 -23.62 41.52
C MET A 493 35.37 -24.82 42.34
N LEU A 494 34.83 -26.01 42.09
CA LEU A 494 35.32 -27.25 42.68
C LEU A 494 36.80 -27.48 42.32
N HIS A 495 37.21 -27.25 41.06
CA HIS A 495 38.61 -27.37 40.66
C HIS A 495 39.52 -26.42 41.45
N ILE A 496 39.13 -25.16 41.65
CA ILE A 496 39.88 -24.20 42.47
C ILE A 496 39.99 -24.70 43.92
N ALA A 497 38.89 -25.18 44.50
CA ALA A 497 38.89 -25.71 45.87
C ALA A 497 39.80 -26.94 46.02
N LEU A 498 39.77 -27.86 45.05
CA LEU A 498 40.62 -29.05 45.02
C LEU A 498 42.10 -28.67 44.85
N MET A 499 42.42 -27.74 43.95
CA MET A 499 43.79 -27.24 43.77
C MET A 499 44.31 -26.54 45.03
N TRP A 500 43.46 -25.78 45.72
CA TRP A 500 43.79 -25.15 47.00
C TRP A 500 44.09 -26.20 48.08
N LEU A 501 43.26 -27.24 48.21
CA LEU A 501 43.49 -28.34 49.15
C LEU A 501 44.75 -29.16 48.84
N GLU A 502 45.09 -29.33 47.56
CA GLU A 502 46.26 -30.11 47.13
C GLU A 502 47.59 -29.34 47.30
N LEU A 503 47.62 -28.06 46.93
CA LEU A 503 48.84 -27.22 46.95
C LEU A 503 49.05 -26.48 48.27
N TYR A 504 47.96 -26.07 48.93
CA TYR A 504 47.98 -25.27 50.16
C TYR A 504 47.10 -25.91 51.25
N PRO A 505 47.37 -27.17 51.66
CA PRO A 505 46.57 -27.83 52.67
C PRO A 505 46.59 -27.06 54.00
N PRO A 506 45.44 -26.93 54.69
CA PRO A 506 45.39 -26.32 56.02
C PRO A 506 46.34 -27.01 57.00
N LYS A 507 47.02 -26.21 57.83
CA LYS A 507 47.93 -26.73 58.88
C LYS A 507 47.17 -27.45 60.00
N THR A 508 45.88 -27.15 60.17
CA THR A 508 45.00 -27.82 61.13
C THR A 508 44.60 -29.20 60.61
N LYS A 509 44.54 -30.18 61.52
CA LYS A 509 43.99 -31.50 61.18
C LYS A 509 42.47 -31.37 60.93
N PRO A 510 41.91 -32.10 59.95
CA PRO A 510 40.47 -32.15 59.75
C PRO A 510 39.78 -32.79 60.96
N TYR A 511 38.49 -32.48 61.13
CA TYR A 511 37.67 -33.03 62.21
C TYR A 511 37.57 -34.57 62.13
N ASP A 512 37.50 -35.22 63.28
CA ASP A 512 37.53 -36.69 63.39
C ASP A 512 36.36 -37.38 62.65
N TRP A 513 35.18 -36.76 62.61
CA TRP A 513 34.02 -37.28 61.87
C TRP A 513 34.29 -37.35 60.36
N LEU A 514 35.04 -36.39 59.81
CA LEU A 514 35.37 -36.32 58.38
C LEU A 514 36.38 -37.41 58.02
N MET A 515 37.36 -37.65 58.91
CA MET A 515 38.31 -38.74 58.77
C MET A 515 37.64 -40.11 58.87
N SER A 516 36.65 -40.25 59.77
CA SER A 516 35.84 -41.47 59.88
C SER A 516 35.04 -41.74 58.59
N ALA A 517 34.45 -40.70 57.99
CA ALA A 517 33.73 -40.80 56.72
C ALA A 517 34.65 -41.20 55.56
N VAL A 518 35.83 -40.59 55.42
CA VAL A 518 36.81 -40.92 54.37
C VAL A 518 37.33 -42.36 54.49
N ASN A 519 37.43 -42.87 55.72
CA ASN A 519 37.87 -44.24 56.00
C ASN A 519 36.75 -45.28 55.92
N PHE A 520 35.51 -44.88 55.65
CA PHE A 520 34.38 -45.79 55.56
C PHE A 520 34.42 -46.60 54.25
N SER A 521 34.80 -47.88 54.34
CA SER A 521 35.01 -48.76 53.19
C SER A 521 33.82 -48.87 52.23
N PRO A 522 32.54 -48.91 52.67
CA PRO A 522 31.40 -48.91 51.76
C PRO A 522 31.27 -47.62 50.93
N LEU A 523 31.61 -46.45 51.50
CA LEU A 523 31.63 -45.19 50.75
C LEU A 523 32.74 -45.19 49.70
N ARG A 524 33.93 -45.69 50.03
CA ARG A 524 35.04 -45.81 49.07
C ARG A 524 34.68 -46.75 47.92
N LEU A 525 34.01 -47.87 48.22
CA LEU A 525 33.51 -48.82 47.21
C LEU A 525 32.46 -48.18 46.30
N PHE A 526 31.47 -47.48 46.87
CA PHE A 526 30.44 -46.77 46.10
C PHE A 526 31.01 -45.68 45.19
N LEU A 527 32.06 -45.00 45.64
CA LEU A 527 32.77 -43.96 44.89
C LEU A 527 33.86 -44.50 43.94
N CYS A 528 33.93 -45.83 43.73
CA CYS A 528 34.94 -46.50 42.89
C CYS A 528 36.39 -46.15 43.25
N MET A 529 36.66 -45.88 44.53
CA MET A 529 38.01 -45.63 45.05
C MET A 529 38.64 -46.94 45.52
N ARG A 530 39.98 -46.99 45.56
CA ARG A 530 40.73 -48.13 46.12
C ARG A 530 40.27 -48.37 47.58
N LEU A 531 39.98 -49.63 47.93
CA LEU A 531 39.65 -50.00 49.32
C LEU A 531 40.84 -49.67 50.22
N ALA A 532 40.56 -49.24 51.46
CA ALA A 532 41.60 -48.88 52.41
C ALA A 532 42.34 -50.14 52.88
N ASP A 533 43.50 -50.42 52.27
CA ASP A 533 44.47 -51.40 52.76
C ASP A 533 45.32 -50.79 53.89
N SER A 534 46.04 -51.60 54.67
CA SER A 534 46.87 -51.14 55.81
C SER A 534 47.91 -50.06 55.45
N ASN A 535 48.42 -50.04 54.21
CA ASN A 535 49.34 -49.02 53.71
C ASN A 535 48.63 -47.70 53.39
N ASP A 536 47.38 -47.74 52.93
CA ASP A 536 46.59 -46.56 52.63
C ASP A 536 46.16 -45.84 53.92
N PHE A 537 45.94 -46.57 55.03
CA PHE A 537 45.67 -45.97 56.34
C PHE A 537 46.81 -45.06 56.84
N ILE A 538 48.06 -45.42 56.56
CA ILE A 538 49.23 -44.63 56.93
C ILE A 538 49.34 -43.37 56.05
N GLU A 539 49.09 -43.49 54.75
CA GLU A 539 49.10 -42.36 53.80
C GLU A 539 47.96 -41.36 54.10
N ILE A 540 46.76 -41.85 54.47
CA ILE A 540 45.60 -41.03 54.88
C ILE A 540 45.92 -40.23 56.15
N GLN A 541 46.65 -40.81 57.11
CA GLN A 541 47.07 -40.08 58.32
C GLN A 541 48.18 -39.07 58.07
N GLN A 542 49.04 -39.31 57.07
CA GLN A 542 50.13 -38.39 56.70
C GLN A 542 49.65 -37.20 55.85
N HIS A 543 48.66 -37.40 54.97
CA HIS A 543 48.15 -36.37 54.07
C HIS A 543 46.61 -36.32 53.99
N PRO A 544 45.92 -36.01 55.11
CA PRO A 544 44.47 -36.17 55.21
C PRO A 544 43.68 -35.27 54.24
N TRP A 545 44.14 -34.05 54.00
CA TRP A 545 43.49 -33.10 53.09
C TRP A 545 43.52 -33.52 51.61
N LYS A 546 44.56 -34.26 51.18
CA LYS A 546 44.65 -34.79 49.83
C LYS A 546 43.64 -35.92 49.60
N GLU A 547 43.45 -36.76 50.60
CA GLU A 547 42.45 -37.85 50.55
C GLU A 547 41.02 -37.29 50.61
N ILE A 548 40.78 -36.27 51.43
CA ILE A 548 39.50 -35.53 51.42
C ILE A 548 39.24 -34.93 50.04
N ALA A 549 40.24 -34.32 49.39
CA ALA A 549 40.09 -33.79 48.03
C ALA A 549 39.74 -34.89 47.00
N LYS A 550 40.38 -36.07 47.08
CA LYS A 550 40.06 -37.23 46.22
C LYS A 550 38.63 -37.73 46.44
N THR A 551 38.21 -37.89 47.69
CA THR A 551 36.84 -38.35 48.02
C THR A 551 35.78 -37.35 47.59
N LEU A 552 36.01 -36.05 47.78
CA LEU A 552 35.14 -34.97 47.31
C LEU A 552 35.03 -34.97 45.78
N ASN A 553 36.15 -35.13 45.07
CA ASN A 553 36.16 -35.21 43.61
C ASN A 553 35.34 -36.40 43.09
N ALA A 554 35.47 -37.58 43.72
CA ALA A 554 34.73 -38.78 43.35
C ALA A 554 33.22 -38.64 43.66
N LEU A 555 32.86 -38.05 44.80
CA LEU A 555 31.46 -37.76 45.15
C LEU A 555 30.81 -36.81 44.14
N CYS A 556 31.48 -35.69 43.85
CA CYS A 556 31.00 -34.73 42.87
C CYS A 556 30.93 -35.33 41.47
N PHE A 557 31.84 -36.24 41.10
CA PHE A 557 31.78 -36.96 39.82
C PHE A 557 30.46 -37.75 39.71
N VAL A 558 30.08 -38.54 40.72
CA VAL A 558 28.83 -39.32 40.69
C VAL A 558 27.61 -38.40 40.60
N ILE A 559 27.55 -37.36 41.44
CA ILE A 559 26.41 -36.42 41.47
C ILE A 559 26.28 -35.68 40.14
N VAL A 560 27.38 -35.16 39.60
CA VAL A 560 27.37 -34.43 38.33
C VAL A 560 26.96 -35.35 37.18
N ASN A 561 27.42 -36.59 37.12
CA ASN A 561 26.98 -37.55 36.10
C ASN A 561 25.47 -37.80 36.15
N ILE A 562 24.90 -37.99 37.35
CA ILE A 562 23.44 -38.18 37.52
C ILE A 562 22.69 -36.95 36.99
N ILE A 563 23.12 -35.75 37.37
CA ILE A 563 22.48 -34.50 36.93
C ILE A 563 22.60 -34.32 35.42
N LEU A 564 23.76 -34.63 34.81
CA LEU A 564 23.95 -34.54 33.36
C LEU A 564 23.04 -35.51 32.62
N ILE A 565 22.91 -36.76 33.08
CA ILE A 565 21.99 -37.75 32.50
C ILE A 565 20.54 -37.26 32.58
N LEU A 566 20.10 -36.77 33.74
CA LEU A 566 18.76 -36.21 33.91
C LEU A 566 18.50 -35.03 32.97
N THR A 567 19.50 -34.15 32.81
CA THR A 567 19.42 -33.00 31.89
C THR A 567 19.22 -33.48 30.45
N VAL A 568 19.93 -34.52 30.01
CA VAL A 568 19.76 -35.10 28.67
C VAL A 568 18.39 -35.73 28.49
N VAL A 569 17.94 -36.53 29.45
CA VAL A 569 16.66 -37.26 29.32
C VAL A 569 15.46 -36.30 29.30
N ILE A 570 15.51 -35.22 30.07
CA ILE A 570 14.37 -34.31 30.25
C ILE A 570 14.35 -33.18 29.21
N LEU A 571 15.50 -32.59 28.89
CA LEU A 571 15.56 -31.29 28.20
C LEU A 571 16.06 -31.34 26.76
N LEU A 572 16.79 -32.40 26.37
CA LEU A 572 17.23 -32.57 24.99
C LEU A 572 16.12 -33.28 24.19
N PRO A 573 15.80 -32.81 22.97
CA PRO A 573 14.79 -33.45 22.14
C PRO A 573 15.27 -34.83 21.72
N HIS A 574 14.51 -35.86 22.09
CA HIS A 574 14.73 -37.20 21.57
C HIS A 574 14.40 -37.26 20.08
N ALA A 575 15.05 -38.19 19.38
CA ALA A 575 14.88 -38.38 17.94
C ALA A 575 13.41 -38.58 17.59
#